data_AF-A0A444UTX6-F1
#
_entry.id   AF-A0A444UTX6-F1
#
_cell.length_a   1.000
_cell.length_b   1.000
_cell.length_c   1.000
_cell.angle_alpha   90.00
_cell.angle_beta   90.00
_cell.angle_gamma   90.00
#
_symmetry.space_group_name_H-M   'P 1'
#
loop_
_entity.id
_entity.type
_entity.pdbx_description
1 polymer ?
#
loop_
_entity_poly.entity_id
_entity_poly.type
_entity_poly.pdbx_seq_one_letter_code
_entity_poly.pdbx_strand_id
1 'polypeptide(L)'
;MAVNIGFNPDFVNLGAADCHRLHAQGRFIRSGLWAYSRHPNYLGEILQWTGLYLSASSVMQGAQHLSVVSPLFLYFLLNYVSGVPILEKQALKKWGSDPDYQEYTRNTPVLWPFTR
;
A
#
# COMPACT_ATOMS: atom_id res chain seq x y z
N MET A 1 17.34 -22.26 3.84
CA MET A 1 17.52 -21.21 4.87
C MET A 1 16.22 -20.43 4.94
N ALA A 2 15.31 -20.79 5.85
CA ALA A 2 14.05 -20.08 6.02
C ALA A 2 14.33 -18.86 6.91
N VAL A 3 14.16 -17.66 6.35
CA VAL A 3 14.16 -16.44 7.16
C VAL A 3 12.89 -16.50 8.00
N ASN A 4 13.02 -16.85 9.28
CA ASN A 4 11.93 -16.76 10.25
C ASN A 4 11.74 -15.27 10.58
N ILE A 5 11.05 -14.58 9.69
CA ILE A 5 10.40 -13.30 9.99
C ILE A 5 9.39 -13.64 11.08
N GLY A 6 9.70 -13.32 12.33
CA GLY A 6 8.86 -13.59 13.51
C GLY A 6 7.52 -12.86 13.41
N PHE A 7 6.65 -13.36 12.54
CA PHE A 7 5.34 -12.80 12.27
C PHE A 7 4.37 -13.49 13.22
N ASN A 8 4.11 -12.82 14.35
CA ASN A 8 3.18 -13.32 15.33
C ASN A 8 1.75 -13.24 14.76
N PRO A 9 1.06 -14.39 14.51
CA PRO A 9 -0.22 -14.45 13.81
C PRO A 9 -1.36 -13.75 14.55
N ASP A 10 -1.19 -13.50 15.86
CA ASP A 10 -2.18 -12.80 16.67
C ASP A 10 -2.30 -11.32 16.28
N PHE A 11 -1.23 -10.68 15.79
CA PHE A 11 -1.28 -9.28 15.33
C PHE A 11 -2.18 -9.08 14.10
N VAL A 12 -2.20 -10.07 13.19
CA VAL A 12 -3.07 -10.00 12.00
C VAL A 12 -4.52 -10.19 12.38
N ASN A 13 -4.82 -11.14 13.27
CA ASN A 13 -6.18 -11.38 13.74
C ASN A 13 -6.72 -10.20 14.56
N LEU A 14 -5.90 -9.59 15.41
CA LEU A 14 -6.24 -8.37 16.15
C LEU A 14 -6.53 -7.19 15.21
N GLY A 15 -5.72 -7.00 14.16
CA GLY A 15 -5.93 -5.95 13.16
C GLY A 15 -7.19 -6.15 12.33
N ALA A 16 -7.51 -7.40 11.95
CA ALA A 16 -8.72 -7.72 11.19
C ALA A 16 -9.99 -7.48 11.99
N ALA A 17 -10.00 -7.85 13.28
CA ALA A 17 -11.10 -7.57 14.19
C ALA A 17 -11.32 -6.06 14.40
N ASP A 18 -10.23 -5.28 14.50
CA ASP A 18 -10.30 -3.82 14.59
C ASP A 18 -10.82 -3.16 13.31
N CYS A 19 -10.42 -3.67 12.14
CA CYS A 19 -10.91 -3.19 10.84
C CYS A 19 -12.44 -3.28 10.75
N HIS A 20 -12.99 -4.42 11.13
CA HIS A 20 -14.44 -4.63 11.14
C HIS A 20 -15.16 -3.69 12.10
N ARG A 21 -14.60 -3.46 13.29
CA ARG A 21 -15.18 -2.53 14.28
C ARG A 21 -15.13 -1.08 13.80
N LEU A 22 -14.01 -0.65 13.22
CA LEU A 22 -13.84 0.72 12.71
C LEU A 22 -14.78 0.98 11.54
N HIS A 23 -14.95 0.02 10.62
CA HIS A 23 -15.88 0.17 9.50
C HIS A 23 -17.33 0.32 9.97
N ALA A 24 -17.76 -0.49 10.95
CA ALA A 24 -19.10 -0.38 11.53
C ALA A 24 -19.35 0.97 12.22
N GLN A 25 -18.30 1.56 12.82
CA GLN A 25 -18.35 2.89 13.43
C GLN A 25 -18.15 4.03 12.44
N GLY A 26 -17.96 3.72 11.14
CA GLY A 26 -17.64 4.71 10.13
C GLY A 26 -16.31 5.41 10.37
N ARG A 27 -15.34 4.78 11.06
CA ARG A 27 -14.00 5.30 11.35
C ARG A 27 -12.95 4.68 10.42
N PHE A 28 -11.78 5.30 10.32
CA PHE A 28 -10.67 4.86 9.48
C PHE A 28 -9.59 4.12 10.30
N ILE A 29 -8.83 3.26 9.62
CA ILE A 29 -7.66 2.58 10.21
C ILE A 29 -6.45 3.51 10.18
N ARG A 30 -5.72 3.54 11.30
CA ARG A 30 -4.44 4.26 11.47
C ARG A 30 -3.35 3.41 12.13
N SER A 31 -3.62 2.14 12.40
CA SER A 31 -2.72 1.22 13.12
C SER A 31 -2.10 0.19 12.18
N GLY A 32 -1.01 -0.45 12.62
CA GLY A 32 -0.28 -1.43 11.81
C GLY A 32 0.44 -0.80 10.62
N LEU A 33 0.35 -1.43 9.45
CA LEU A 33 0.98 -0.94 8.20
C LEU A 33 0.47 0.45 7.76
N TRP A 34 -0.74 0.83 8.18
CA TRP A 34 -1.39 2.10 7.87
C TRP A 34 -0.86 3.25 8.74
N ALA A 35 -0.19 2.94 9.85
CA ALA A 35 0.53 3.96 10.63
C ALA A 35 1.79 4.45 9.89
N TYR A 36 2.41 3.58 9.09
CA TYR A 36 3.67 3.85 8.38
C TYR A 36 3.45 4.48 7.00
N SER A 37 2.34 4.16 6.34
CA SER A 37 2.01 4.64 4.99
C SER A 37 0.50 4.76 4.87
N ARG A 38 -0.02 5.82 4.23
CA ARG A 38 -1.46 5.94 3.95
C ARG A 38 -1.96 4.87 3.01
N HIS A 39 -1.08 4.38 2.13
CA HIS A 39 -1.43 3.35 1.16
C HIS A 39 -0.35 2.25 1.06
N PRO A 40 -0.24 1.41 2.09
CA PRO A 40 0.75 0.33 2.10
C PRO A 40 0.46 -0.74 1.04
N ASN A 41 -0.75 -0.79 0.48
CA ASN A 41 -1.07 -1.62 -0.68
C ASN A 41 -0.20 -1.27 -1.90
N TYR A 42 0.02 0.02 -2.19
CA TYR A 42 0.90 0.41 -3.31
C TYR A 42 2.37 0.20 -2.98
N LEU A 43 2.75 0.31 -1.71
CA LEU A 43 4.10 -0.04 -1.28
C LEU A 43 4.39 -1.53 -1.52
N GLY A 44 3.44 -2.40 -1.18
CA GLY A 44 3.53 -3.84 -1.48
C GLY A 44 3.65 -4.11 -2.98
N GLU A 45 2.86 -3.42 -3.80
CA GLU A 45 2.91 -3.53 -5.25
C GLU A 45 4.27 -3.08 -5.82
N ILE A 46 4.82 -1.93 -5.37
CA ILE A 46 6.15 -1.44 -5.76
C ILE A 46 7.23 -2.46 -5.38
N LEU A 47 7.18 -2.98 -4.16
CA LEU A 47 8.12 -3.99 -3.68
C LEU A 47 8.01 -5.29 -4.48
N GLN A 48 6.79 -5.72 -4.82
CA GLN A 48 6.53 -6.89 -5.65
C GLN A 48 7.12 -6.73 -7.04
N TRP A 49 6.89 -5.59 -7.71
CA TRP A 49 7.46 -5.35 -9.04
C TRP A 49 8.97 -5.22 -9.02
N THR A 50 9.52 -4.56 -8.01
CA THR A 50 10.98 -4.44 -7.82
C THR A 50 11.60 -5.81 -7.57
N GLY A 51 10.97 -6.65 -6.75
CA GLY A 51 11.39 -8.03 -6.48
C GLY A 51 11.32 -8.93 -7.71
N LEU A 52 10.21 -8.89 -8.46
CA LEU A 52 10.05 -9.63 -9.71
C LEU A 52 11.09 -9.21 -10.75
N TYR A 53 11.33 -7.90 -10.90
CA TYR A 53 12.36 -7.38 -11.79
C TYR A 53 13.75 -7.84 -11.37
N LEU A 54 14.11 -7.74 -10.09
CA LEU A 54 15.38 -8.21 -9.55
C LEU A 54 15.59 -9.71 -9.80
N SER A 55 14.58 -10.55 -9.55
CA SER A 55 14.66 -11.99 -9.83
C SER A 55 14.82 -12.28 -11.33
N ALA A 56 14.02 -11.63 -12.18
CA ALA A 56 14.06 -11.83 -13.62
C ALA A 56 15.33 -11.25 -14.28
N SER A 57 15.94 -10.22 -13.70
CA SER A 57 17.13 -9.55 -14.23
C SER A 57 18.33 -10.48 -14.44
N SER A 58 18.41 -11.57 -13.67
CA SER A 58 19.48 -12.57 -13.77
C SER A 58 19.41 -13.46 -15.01
N VAL A 59 18.26 -13.53 -15.69
CA VAL A 59 18.02 -14.49 -16.78
C VAL A 59 17.70 -13.79 -18.11
N MET A 60 17.36 -12.50 -18.07
CA MET A 60 16.97 -11.73 -19.24
C MET A 60 18.20 -11.22 -20.01
N GLN A 61 18.22 -11.41 -21.33
CA GLN A 61 19.26 -10.88 -22.22
C GLN A 61 18.62 -10.13 -23.41
N GLY A 62 19.15 -8.94 -23.72
CA GLY A 62 18.79 -8.17 -24.92
C GLY A 62 17.30 -7.78 -25.01
N ALA A 63 16.63 -8.17 -26.10
CA ALA A 63 15.25 -7.75 -26.40
C ALA A 63 14.17 -8.30 -25.46
N GLN A 64 14.50 -9.29 -24.62
CA GLN A 64 13.55 -9.86 -23.65
C GLN A 64 13.13 -8.86 -22.56
N HIS A 65 13.89 -7.79 -22.32
CA HIS A 65 13.50 -6.70 -21.40
C HIS A 65 12.21 -5.98 -21.80
N LEU A 66 11.72 -6.14 -23.04
CA LEU A 66 10.43 -5.59 -23.47
C LEU A 66 9.23 -6.24 -22.77
N SER A 67 9.36 -7.47 -22.24
CA SER A 67 8.27 -8.13 -21.52
C SER A 67 7.96 -7.49 -20.17
N VAL A 68 8.86 -6.65 -19.63
CA VAL A 68 8.64 -5.81 -18.43
C VAL A 68 7.59 -4.71 -18.67
N VAL A 69 7.27 -4.40 -19.93
CA VAL A 69 6.21 -3.42 -20.24
C VAL A 69 4.84 -3.91 -19.81
N SER A 70 4.54 -5.21 -19.93
CA SER A 70 3.26 -5.79 -19.50
C SER A 70 3.00 -5.67 -17.98
N PRO A 71 3.94 -6.06 -17.10
CA PRO A 71 3.80 -5.86 -15.67
C PRO A 71 3.83 -4.38 -15.24
N LEU A 72 4.67 -3.55 -15.87
CA LEU A 72 4.66 -2.09 -15.61
C LEU A 72 3.35 -1.42 -16.03
N PHE A 73 2.74 -1.88 -17.12
CA PHE A 73 1.43 -1.38 -17.57
C PHE A 73 0.32 -1.74 -16.58
N LEU A 74 0.33 -2.97 -16.07
CA LEU A 74 -0.61 -3.41 -15.04
C LEU A 74 -0.42 -2.63 -13.72
N TYR A 75 0.84 -2.43 -13.32
CA TYR A 75 1.21 -1.57 -12.19
C TYR A 75 0.68 -0.14 -12.36
N PHE A 76 0.87 0.45 -13.54
CA PHE A 76 0.44 1.81 -13.85
C PHE A 76 -1.09 1.95 -13.78
N LEU A 77 -1.84 1.02 -14.36
CA LEU A 77 -3.30 0.98 -14.29
C LEU A 77 -3.81 0.94 -12.84
N LEU A 78 -3.19 0.11 -12.00
CA LEU A 78 -3.61 -0.06 -10.61
C LEU A 78 -3.20 1.13 -9.75
N ASN A 79 -2.01 1.68 -9.95
CA ASN A 79 -1.45 2.74 -9.10
C ASN A 79 -1.96 4.14 -9.45
N TYR A 80 -2.05 4.47 -10.75
CA TYR A 80 -2.35 5.82 -11.21
C TYR A 80 -3.81 6.03 -11.65
N VAL A 81 -4.43 5.02 -12.28
CA VAL A 81 -5.78 5.17 -12.82
C VAL A 81 -6.85 4.83 -11.79
N SER A 82 -6.70 3.72 -11.07
CA SER A 82 -7.71 3.23 -10.12
C SER A 82 -7.40 3.59 -8.65
N GLY A 83 -6.17 4.01 -8.37
CA GLY A 83 -5.60 3.78 -7.05
C GLY A 83 -5.62 4.93 -6.05
N VAL A 84 -4.44 5.48 -5.77
CA VAL A 84 -4.19 6.48 -4.72
C VAL A 84 -5.13 7.69 -4.81
N PRO A 85 -5.21 8.43 -5.95
CA PRO A 85 -5.96 9.68 -6.00
C PRO A 85 -7.48 9.49 -5.89
N ILE A 86 -8.01 8.35 -6.31
CA ILE A 86 -9.44 8.04 -6.17
C ILE A 86 -9.77 7.69 -4.72
N LEU A 87 -8.94 6.87 -4.08
CA LEU A 87 -9.09 6.51 -2.67
C LEU A 87 -8.98 7.72 -1.76
N GLU A 88 -8.03 8.62 -2.01
CA GLU A 88 -7.91 9.87 -1.24
C GLU A 88 -9.12 10.78 -1.42
N LYS A 89 -9.63 10.95 -2.64
CA LYS A 89 -10.85 11.74 -2.88
C LYS A 89 -12.07 11.15 -2.17
N GLN A 90 -12.20 9.83 -2.15
CA GLN A 90 -13.30 9.15 -1.44
C GLN A 90 -13.15 9.29 0.07
N ALA A 91 -11.93 9.14 0.60
CA ALA A 91 -11.64 9.30 2.01
C ALA A 91 -11.84 10.75 2.47
N LEU A 92 -11.44 11.73 1.66
CA LEU A 92 -11.71 13.16 1.89
C LEU A 92 -13.22 13.45 1.87
N LYS A 93 -13.98 12.82 0.97
CA LYS A 93 -15.44 12.97 0.93
C LYS A 93 -16.14 12.40 2.16
N LYS A 94 -15.60 11.31 2.74
CA LYS A 94 -16.20 10.59 3.87
C LYS A 94 -15.74 11.14 5.24
N TRP A 95 -14.49 11.57 5.34
CA TRP A 95 -13.82 11.95 6.60
C TRP A 95 -13.11 13.29 6.53
N GLY A 96 -13.19 14.06 5.44
CA GLY A 96 -12.49 15.34 5.30
C GLY A 96 -12.90 16.40 6.34
N SER A 97 -14.11 16.28 6.90
CA SER A 97 -14.62 17.13 7.99
C SER A 97 -14.14 16.70 9.37
N ASP A 98 -13.53 15.52 9.50
CA ASP A 98 -13.10 14.95 10.76
C ASP A 98 -11.68 15.43 11.12
N PRO A 99 -11.48 16.13 12.25
CA PRO A 99 -10.17 16.60 12.67
C PRO A 99 -9.15 15.47 12.86
N ASP A 100 -9.59 14.27 13.29
CA ASP A 100 -8.71 13.11 13.47
C ASP A 100 -8.13 12.64 12.13
N TYR A 101 -8.94 12.69 11.06
CA TYR A 101 -8.52 12.28 9.71
C TYR A 101 -7.55 13.29 9.09
N GLN A 102 -7.76 14.58 9.36
CA GLN A 102 -6.83 15.63 8.91
C GLN A 102 -5.48 15.52 9.61
N GLU A 103 -5.47 15.24 10.92
CA GLU A 103 -4.24 15.02 11.67
C GLU A 103 -3.49 13.77 11.18
N TYR A 104 -4.21 12.67 10.94
CA TYR A 104 -3.64 11.47 10.33
C TYR A 104 -3.00 11.76 8.97
N THR A 105 -3.69 12.49 8.11
CA THR A 105 -3.18 12.85 6.77
C THR A 105 -1.93 13.74 6.83
N ARG A 106 -1.83 14.60 7.85
CA ARG A 106 -0.64 15.45 8.09
C ARG A 106 0.55 14.65 8.63
N ASN A 107 0.30 13.67 9.48
CA ASN A 107 1.35 12.90 10.16
C ASN A 107 1.82 11.67 9.38
N THR A 108 0.99 11.13 8.47
CA THR A 108 1.28 9.90 7.74
C THR A 108 1.58 10.18 6.26
N PRO A 109 2.76 9.79 5.74
CA PRO A 109 3.11 9.98 4.32
C PRO A 109 2.29 9.05 3.41
N VAL A 110 2.17 9.40 2.12
CA VAL A 110 1.39 8.62 1.13
C VAL A 110 1.96 7.21 0.93
N LEU A 111 3.29 7.13 0.75
CA LEU A 111 4.00 5.92 0.32
C LEU A 111 5.29 5.71 1.15
N TRP A 112 6.24 6.64 1.05
CA TRP A 112 7.54 6.58 1.70
C TRP A 112 7.85 7.91 2.41
N PRO A 113 8.66 7.95 3.49
CA PRO A 113 8.99 9.17 4.27
C PRO A 113 9.46 10.42 3.49
N PHE A 114 9.73 10.34 2.19
CA PHE A 114 10.18 11.46 1.35
C PHE A 114 9.13 12.00 0.36
N THR A 115 7.98 11.33 0.19
CA THR A 115 6.88 11.81 -0.66
C THR A 115 5.80 12.41 0.23
N ARG A 116 5.87 13.73 0.45
CA ARG A 116 4.82 14.53 1.11
C ARG A 116 3.72 14.87 0.14
#